data_AF-A0A7Y9JGX4-F1
#
_entry.id   AF-A0A7Y9JGX4-F1
#
_cell.length_a   1.000
_cell.length_b   1.000
_cell.length_c   1.000
_cell.angle_alpha   90.00
_cell.angle_beta   90.00
_cell.angle_gamma   90.00
#
_symmetry.space_group_name_H-M   'P 1'
#
loop_
_entity.id
_entity.type
_entity.pdbx_description
1 polymer ?
#
loop_
_entity_poly.entity_id
_entity_poly.type
_entity_poly.pdbx_seq_one_letter_code
_entity_poly.pdbx_strand_id
1 'polypeptide(L)'
;MDRHEKKRLRDYIGEHLDVSSTRLTDDEARFLRDFLDAYDETYRGRTETRTTRHVGWSSDGKYTRRETFTDTFTNDVGIRQDYEYKDDDGQSGTSTNMIKDARGILNWFRDHT
;
A
#
# COMPACT_ATOMS: atom_id res chain seq x y z
N MET A 1 -15.57 20.38 5.80
CA MET A 1 -15.97 19.90 7.13
C MET A 1 -15.80 20.99 8.17
N ASP A 2 -16.51 20.91 9.30
CA ASP A 2 -16.21 21.75 10.46
C ASP A 2 -14.81 21.43 11.02
N ARG A 3 -14.10 22.45 11.52
CA ARG A 3 -12.74 22.28 12.08
C ARG A 3 -12.70 21.27 13.23
N HIS A 4 -13.77 21.21 14.03
CA HIS A 4 -13.91 20.24 15.12
C HIS A 4 -14.10 18.81 14.61
N GLU A 5 -14.90 18.63 13.55
CA GLU A 5 -15.15 17.33 12.94
C GLU A 5 -13.89 16.79 12.29
N LYS A 6 -13.16 17.64 11.54
CA LYS A 6 -11.88 17.28 10.93
C LYS A 6 -10.84 16.82 11.97
N LYS A 7 -10.77 17.51 13.12
CA LYS A 7 -9.84 17.14 14.19
C LYS A 7 -10.19 15.76 14.77
N ARG A 8 -11.46 15.53 15.11
CA ARG A 8 -11.93 14.23 15.62
C ARG A 8 -11.63 13.09 14.65
N LEU A 9 -11.85 13.33 13.36
CA LEU A 9 -11.64 12.34 12.32
C LEU A 9 -10.15 12.03 12.16
N ARG A 10 -9.27 13.03 12.26
CA ARG A 10 -7.82 12.83 12.29
C ARG A 10 -7.36 12.07 13.54
N ASP A 11 -7.93 12.39 14.71
CA ASP A 11 -7.58 11.71 15.96
C ASP A 11 -7.98 10.23 15.88
N TYR A 12 -9.18 9.91 15.37
CA TYR A 12 -9.64 8.55 15.11
C TYR A 12 -8.73 7.78 14.16
N ILE A 13 -8.37 8.37 13.01
CA ILE A 13 -7.42 7.72 12.08
C ILE A 13 -6.06 7.52 12.75
N GLY A 14 -5.63 8.48 13.56
CA GLY A 14 -4.37 8.45 14.29
C GLY A 14 -4.27 7.36 15.37
N GLU A 15 -5.40 6.84 15.85
CA GLU A 15 -5.42 5.68 16.76
C GLU A 15 -5.03 4.37 16.06
N HIS A 16 -5.22 4.31 14.74
CA HIS A 16 -4.99 3.10 13.95
C HIS A 16 -3.81 3.22 12.97
N LEU A 17 -3.51 4.42 12.48
CA LEU A 17 -2.52 4.69 11.44
C LEU A 17 -1.64 5.88 11.79
N ASP A 18 -0.40 5.87 11.29
CA ASP A 18 0.45 7.04 11.45
C ASP A 18 -0.03 8.19 10.54
N VAL A 19 -0.52 9.26 11.17
CA VAL A 19 -0.97 10.53 10.56
C VAL A 19 -0.06 11.71 10.93
N SER A 20 1.06 11.44 11.59
CA SER A 20 2.00 12.46 12.07
C SER A 20 2.77 13.11 10.91
N SER A 21 3.06 12.32 9.88
CA SER A 21 3.92 12.70 8.75
C SER A 21 3.18 13.31 7.56
N THR A 22 1.85 13.47 7.63
CA THR A 22 1.04 13.86 6.46
C THR A 22 -0.10 14.81 6.78
N ARG A 23 -0.26 15.83 5.91
CA ARG A 23 -1.46 16.67 5.87
C ARG A 23 -2.53 15.97 5.04
N LEU A 24 -3.59 15.50 5.70
CA LEU A 24 -4.75 14.92 5.03
C LEU A 24 -5.74 16.02 4.60
N THR A 25 -6.17 15.94 3.35
CA THR A 25 -7.34 16.67 2.86
C THR A 25 -8.63 16.14 3.50
N ASP A 26 -9.72 16.90 3.38
CA ASP A 26 -11.02 16.51 3.95
C ASP A 26 -11.51 15.19 3.33
N ASP A 27 -11.32 15.00 2.02
CA ASP A 27 -11.77 13.80 1.30
C ASP A 27 -10.90 12.58 1.59
N GLU A 28 -9.57 12.75 1.62
CA GLU A 28 -8.64 11.67 2.03
C GLU A 28 -8.92 11.19 3.45
N ALA A 29 -9.25 12.11 4.36
CA ALA A 29 -9.59 11.77 5.72
C ALA A 29 -10.89 10.95 5.77
N ARG A 30 -11.95 11.37 5.08
CA ARG A 30 -13.19 10.57 4.98
C ARG A 30 -12.93 9.18 4.40
N PHE A 31 -12.16 9.10 3.31
CA PHE A 31 -11.80 7.83 2.69
C PHE A 31 -11.10 6.90 3.69
N LEU A 32 -10.13 7.40 4.45
CA LEU A 32 -9.41 6.62 5.45
C LEU A 32 -10.32 6.15 6.58
N ARG A 33 -11.28 6.99 7.00
CA ARG A 33 -12.30 6.57 7.98
C ARG A 33 -13.14 5.43 7.43
N ASP A 34 -13.70 5.58 6.23
CA ASP A 34 -14.55 4.54 5.63
C ASP A 34 -13.76 3.25 5.41
N PHE A 35 -12.49 3.37 5.02
CA PHE A 35 -11.56 2.25 4.93
C PHE A 35 -11.33 1.56 6.28
N LEU A 36 -11.10 2.31 7.35
CA LEU A 36 -10.91 1.76 8.70
C LEU A 36 -12.18 1.06 9.19
N ASP A 37 -13.34 1.69 9.01
CA ASP A 37 -14.63 1.14 9.41
C ASP A 37 -14.95 -0.17 8.66
N ALA A 38 -14.53 -0.29 7.39
CA ALA A 38 -14.66 -1.51 6.59
C ALA A 38 -13.46 -2.46 6.70
N TYR A 39 -12.39 -2.09 7.40
CA TYR A 39 -11.10 -2.81 7.34
C TYR A 39 -11.24 -4.23 7.85
N ASP A 40 -11.82 -4.40 9.03
CA ASP A 40 -11.96 -5.68 9.71
C ASP A 40 -12.83 -6.67 8.92
N GLU A 41 -13.85 -6.18 8.21
CA GLU A 41 -14.80 -7.00 7.46
C GLU A 41 -14.32 -7.30 6.03
N THR A 42 -13.76 -6.30 5.34
CA THR A 42 -13.54 -6.34 3.88
C THR A 42 -12.08 -6.59 3.51
N TYR A 43 -11.15 -6.13 4.34
CA TYR A 43 -9.73 -6.07 3.98
C TYR A 43 -8.86 -6.99 4.84
N ARG A 44 -9.15 -7.15 6.12
CA ARG A 44 -8.28 -7.88 7.06
C ARG A 44 -7.98 -9.30 6.59
N GLY A 45 -6.69 -9.62 6.48
CA GLY A 45 -6.20 -10.93 6.05
C GLY A 45 -6.35 -11.20 4.55
N ARG A 46 -6.89 -10.25 3.77
CA ARG A 46 -6.96 -10.36 2.31
C ARG A 46 -5.55 -10.25 1.73
N THR A 47 -5.30 -11.05 0.71
CA THR A 47 -4.04 -11.04 -0.03
C THR A 47 -4.33 -10.93 -1.51
N GLU A 48 -3.61 -10.03 -2.18
CA GLU A 48 -3.70 -9.83 -3.62
C GLU A 48 -2.31 -9.98 -4.22
N THR A 49 -2.18 -10.91 -5.17
CA THR A 49 -0.91 -11.14 -5.88
C THR A 49 -1.07 -10.72 -7.33
N ARG A 50 -0.14 -9.90 -7.80
CA ARG A 50 -0.06 -9.41 -9.17
C ARG A 50 1.30 -9.78 -9.73
N THR A 51 1.32 -10.34 -10.92
CA THR A 51 2.57 -10.65 -11.63
C THR A 51 2.61 -9.89 -12.95
N THR A 52 3.67 -9.15 -13.17
CA THR A 52 3.95 -8.45 -14.41
C THR A 52 5.23 -8.99 -15.04
N ARG A 53 5.36 -8.80 -16.35
CA ARG A 53 6.56 -9.15 -17.10
C ARG A 53 6.89 -8.02 -18.04
N HIS A 54 8.13 -7.60 -18.05
CA HIS A 54 8.60 -6.57 -18.96
C HIS A 54 9.99 -6.91 -19.46
N VAL A 55 10.35 -6.30 -20.58
CA VAL A 55 11.65 -6.48 -21.22
C VAL A 55 12.48 -5.23 -20.95
N GLY A 56 13.67 -5.42 -20.42
CA GLY A 56 14.64 -4.36 -20.13
C GLY A 56 15.91 -4.49 -20.97
N TRP A 57 16.74 -3.46 -20.90
CA TRP A 57 18.10 -3.44 -21.44
C TRP A 57 19.08 -3.06 -20.35
N SER A 58 20.22 -3.73 -20.33
CA SER A 58 21.37 -3.43 -19.46
C SER A 58 22.66 -3.51 -20.27
N SER A 59 23.79 -3.17 -19.66
CA SER A 59 25.10 -3.18 -20.33
C SER A 59 25.46 -4.55 -20.93
N ASP A 60 24.97 -5.64 -20.35
CA ASP A 60 25.15 -7.02 -20.81
C ASP A 60 24.13 -7.49 -21.86
N GLY A 61 23.10 -6.69 -22.15
CA GLY A 61 22.11 -6.99 -23.19
C GLY A 61 20.65 -6.86 -22.75
N LYS A 62 19.77 -7.52 -23.50
CA LYS A 62 18.32 -7.53 -23.29
C LYS A 62 17.97 -8.63 -22.28
N TYR A 63 17.23 -8.28 -21.25
CA TYR A 63 16.73 -9.24 -20.25
C TYR A 63 15.20 -9.17 -20.16
N THR A 64 14.58 -10.26 -19.71
CA THR A 64 13.16 -10.34 -19.40
C THR A 64 12.99 -10.42 -17.89
N ARG A 65 12.43 -9.36 -17.30
CA ARG A 65 12.14 -9.31 -15.87
C ARG A 65 10.70 -9.72 -15.60
N ARG A 66 10.53 -10.71 -14.73
CA ARG A 66 9.25 -11.06 -14.13
C ARG A 66 9.21 -10.47 -12.73
N GLU A 67 8.18 -9.68 -12.44
CA GLU A 67 7.96 -9.06 -11.14
C GLU A 67 6.67 -9.60 -10.54
N THR A 68 6.70 -9.91 -9.26
CA THR A 68 5.55 -10.36 -8.48
C THR A 68 5.41 -9.42 -7.30
N PHE A 69 4.24 -8.79 -7.19
CA PHE A 69 3.84 -7.97 -6.06
C PHE A 69 2.77 -8.72 -5.30
N THR A 70 2.95 -8.93 -4.01
CA THR A 70 1.98 -9.56 -3.13
C THR A 70 1.62 -8.59 -2.02
N ASP A 71 0.44 -8.02 -2.11
CA ASP A 71 -0.12 -7.08 -1.15
C ASP A 71 -1.00 -7.84 -0.16
N THR A 72 -0.59 -7.88 1.10
CA THR A 72 -1.30 -8.56 2.19
C THR A 72 -1.79 -7.52 3.19
N PHE A 73 -3.10 -7.42 3.35
CA PHE A 73 -3.70 -6.63 4.42
C PHE A 73 -3.49 -7.35 5.75
N THR A 74 -2.78 -6.70 6.67
CA THR A 74 -2.37 -7.31 7.93
C THR A 74 -3.53 -7.42 8.94
N ASN A 75 -3.29 -8.09 10.06
CA ASN A 75 -4.26 -8.14 11.16
C ASN A 75 -4.38 -6.77 11.85
N ASP A 76 -3.25 -6.11 12.08
CA ASP A 76 -3.22 -4.69 12.42
C ASP A 76 -3.46 -3.86 11.16
N VAL A 77 -4.04 -2.67 11.30
CA VAL A 77 -4.33 -1.82 10.15
C VAL A 77 -3.04 -1.47 9.41
N GLY A 78 -2.92 -2.01 8.20
CA GLY A 78 -1.75 -1.83 7.35
C GLY A 78 -1.76 -2.76 6.14
N ILE A 79 -0.78 -2.54 5.27
CA ILE A 79 -0.57 -3.35 4.06
C ILE A 79 0.89 -3.77 4.04
N ARG A 80 1.13 -5.07 4.01
CA ARG A 80 2.44 -5.65 3.75
C ARG A 80 2.55 -5.90 2.25
N GLN A 81 3.48 -5.22 1.59
CA GLN A 81 3.78 -5.43 0.18
C GLN A 81 5.09 -6.20 0.05
N ASP A 82 5.00 -7.43 -0.41
CA ASP A 82 6.15 -8.25 -0.77
C ASP A 82 6.38 -8.15 -2.28
N TYR A 83 7.56 -7.66 -2.67
CA TYR A 83 8.03 -7.57 -4.03
C TYR A 83 9.09 -8.63 -4.29
N GLU A 84 8.95 -9.35 -5.40
CA GLU A 84 9.94 -10.28 -5.90
C GLU A 84 10.16 -10.00 -7.38
N TYR A 85 11.41 -10.01 -7.83
CA TYR A 85 11.71 -10.07 -9.26
C TYR A 85 12.65 -11.20 -9.60
N LYS A 86 12.51 -11.70 -10.83
CA LYS A 86 13.37 -12.71 -11.43
C LYS A 86 13.60 -12.41 -12.90
N ASP A 87 14.86 -12.35 -13.28
CA ASP A 87 15.33 -12.15 -14.64
C ASP A 87 15.67 -13.51 -15.28
N ASP A 88 15.56 -13.59 -16.61
CA ASP A 88 15.94 -14.78 -17.39
C ASP A 88 17.43 -15.08 -17.36
N ASP A 89 18.26 -14.06 -17.17
CA ASP A 89 19.71 -14.19 -16.95
C ASP A 89 20.08 -14.64 -15.51
N GLY A 90 19.08 -14.96 -14.68
CA GLY A 90 19.26 -15.57 -13.37
C GLY A 90 19.38 -14.59 -12.19
N GLN A 91 19.34 -13.28 -12.44
CA GLN A 91 19.26 -12.29 -11.37
C GLN A 91 17.88 -12.32 -10.70
N SER A 92 17.85 -12.20 -9.38
CA SER A 92 16.60 -12.12 -8.61
C SER A 92 16.79 -11.28 -7.37
N GLY A 93 15.72 -10.68 -6.89
CA GLY A 93 15.71 -9.98 -5.63
C GLY A 93 14.33 -9.97 -5.00
N THR A 94 14.31 -9.84 -3.68
CA THR A 94 13.08 -9.70 -2.91
C THR A 94 13.19 -8.47 -2.03
N SER A 95 12.05 -7.83 -1.78
CA SER A 95 11.92 -6.72 -0.86
C SER A 95 10.56 -6.80 -0.19
N THR A 96 10.51 -6.49 1.10
CA THR A 96 9.25 -6.38 1.83
C THR A 96 9.13 -4.94 2.32
N ASN A 97 8.01 -4.31 2.00
CA ASN A 97 7.65 -3.00 2.50
C ASN A 97 6.41 -3.10 3.38
N MET A 98 6.39 -2.37 4.48
CA MET A 98 5.27 -2.35 5.42
C MET A 98 4.66 -0.96 5.44
N ILE A 99 3.45 -0.86 4.90
CA ILE A 99 2.68 0.37 4.79
C ILE A 99 1.77 0.45 6.01
N LYS A 100 2.13 1.30 6.98
CA LYS A 100 1.35 1.58 8.20
C LYS A 100 0.95 3.04 8.33
N ASP A 101 1.42 3.88 7.40
CA ASP A 101 1.12 5.29 7.35
C ASP A 101 -0.13 5.55 6.52
N ALA A 102 -0.93 6.53 6.96
CA ALA A 102 -2.13 6.96 6.24
C ALA A 102 -1.83 7.34 4.78
N ARG A 103 -0.68 7.98 4.53
CA ARG A 103 -0.28 8.39 3.18
C ARG A 103 0.07 7.21 2.28
N GLY A 104 0.72 6.18 2.84
CA GLY A 104 1.08 4.99 2.09
C GLY A 104 -0.17 4.21 1.68
N ILE A 105 -1.16 4.10 2.56
CA ILE A 105 -2.45 3.47 2.25
C ILE A 105 -3.17 4.21 1.13
N LEU A 106 -3.27 5.55 1.24
CA LEU A 106 -3.89 6.37 0.19
C LEU A 106 -3.20 6.19 -1.17
N ASN A 107 -1.87 6.22 -1.20
CA ASN A 107 -1.11 6.02 -2.43
C ASN A 107 -1.33 4.61 -2.99
N TRP A 108 -1.35 3.59 -2.13
CA TRP A 108 -1.59 2.21 -2.54
C TRP A 108 -2.95 2.10 -3.25
N PHE A 109 -4.02 2.62 -2.63
CA PHE A 109 -5.36 2.61 -3.25
C PHE A 109 -5.39 3.39 -4.56
N ARG A 110 -4.73 4.55 -4.65
CA ARG A 110 -4.68 5.32 -5.90
C ARG A 110 -4.00 4.56 -7.04
N ASP A 111 -2.99 3.75 -6.72
CA ASP A 111 -2.24 2.99 -7.73
C ASP A 111 -2.90 1.63 -8.04
N HIS A 112 -3.87 1.18 -7.22
CA HIS A 112 -4.50 -0.15 -7.30
C HIS A 112 -6.01 -0.13 -7.62
N THR A 113 -6.65 1.05 -7.69
CA THR A 113 -8.08 1.27 -8.03
C THR A 113 -8.20 2.08 -9.31
#